data_AF-A0A7X6D8M2-F1
#
_entry.id   AF-A0A7X6D8M2-F1
#
_cell.length_a   1.000
_cell.length_b   1.000
_cell.length_c   1.000
_cell.angle_alpha   90.00
_cell.angle_beta   90.00
_cell.angle_gamma   90.00
#
_symmetry.space_group_name_H-M   'P 1'
#
loop_
_entity.id
_entity.type
_entity.pdbx_description
1 polymer ?
#
loop_
_entity_poly.entity_id
_entity_poly.type
_entity_poly.pdbx_seq_one_letter_code
_entity_poly.pdbx_strand_id
1 'polypeptide(L)'
;MKSVFTVKNWEESFVIDQKIAHATATYNMVGDLVGEVEVDYSIFYFDYNHEEVHSSTSRFEGFAVFKGEMSGEKGSFAYYDRGSFMNNEYKTEIEILEGSGTGIFTGISGIGSYTPSESGMVLTIRREDYEA
;
A
#
# COMPACT_ATOMS: atom_id res chain seq x y z
N MET A 1 7.53 9.10 8.73
CA MET A 1 8.22 7.85 8.34
C MET A 1 8.35 7.81 6.83
N LYS A 2 9.50 7.40 6.31
CA LYS A 2 9.75 7.26 4.87
C LYS A 2 10.35 5.88 4.59
N SER A 3 9.78 5.16 3.63
CA SER A 3 10.22 3.81 3.27
C SER A 3 9.99 3.55 1.79
N VAL A 4 10.72 2.59 1.23
CA VAL A 4 10.52 2.11 -0.14
C VAL A 4 9.95 0.71 -0.06
N PHE A 5 8.89 0.44 -0.82
CA PHE A 5 8.37 -0.90 -0.98
C PHE A 5 8.45 -1.41 -2.42
N THR A 6 8.69 -2.71 -2.57
CA THR A 6 8.84 -3.41 -3.85
C THR A 6 7.96 -4.66 -3.89
N VAL A 7 7.36 -4.93 -5.04
CA VAL A 7 6.49 -6.11 -5.21
C VAL A 7 7.31 -7.39 -5.07
N LYS A 8 6.84 -8.30 -4.23
CA LYS A 8 7.38 -9.65 -4.04
C LYS A 8 6.47 -10.69 -4.71
N ASN A 9 5.17 -10.56 -4.53
CA ASN A 9 4.14 -11.39 -5.17
C ASN A 9 2.93 -10.54 -5.53
N TRP A 10 2.25 -10.89 -6.61
CA TRP A 10 1.00 -10.27 -7.05
C TRP A 10 0.12 -11.33 -7.72
N GLU A 11 -1.04 -11.59 -7.14
CA GLU A 11 -2.05 -12.50 -7.66
C GLU A 11 -3.33 -11.73 -7.87
N GLU A 12 -3.81 -11.67 -9.12
CA GLU A 12 -4.99 -10.88 -9.48
C GLU A 12 -5.90 -11.68 -10.40
N SER A 13 -7.21 -11.54 -10.19
CA SER A 13 -8.22 -12.13 -11.06
C SER A 13 -9.46 -11.25 -11.16
N PHE A 14 -10.06 -11.20 -12.35
CA PHE A 14 -11.35 -10.53 -12.54
C PHE A 14 -12.47 -11.31 -11.86
N VAL A 15 -13.25 -10.63 -11.04
CA VAL A 15 -14.36 -11.20 -10.27
C VAL A 15 -15.73 -10.73 -10.78
N ILE A 16 -15.80 -9.58 -11.48
CA ILE A 16 -17.05 -9.06 -12.07
C ILE A 16 -16.75 -8.46 -13.45
N ASP A 17 -17.43 -8.99 -14.48
CA ASP A 17 -17.53 -8.44 -15.85
C ASP A 17 -16.23 -8.00 -16.53
N GLN A 18 -15.08 -8.57 -16.15
CA GLN A 18 -13.76 -8.10 -16.60
C GLN A 18 -13.52 -6.60 -16.34
N LYS A 19 -14.16 -6.07 -15.28
CA LYS A 19 -14.05 -4.67 -14.84
C LYS A 19 -13.60 -4.54 -13.40
N ILE A 20 -14.02 -5.45 -12.54
CA ILE A 20 -13.55 -5.49 -11.15
C ILE A 20 -12.66 -6.71 -10.98
N ALA A 21 -11.44 -6.48 -10.53
CA ALA A 21 -10.50 -7.50 -10.13
C ALA A 21 -10.31 -7.51 -8.61
N HIS A 22 -10.02 -8.70 -8.10
CA HIS A 22 -9.53 -8.90 -6.75
C HIS A 22 -8.05 -9.25 -6.84
N ALA A 23 -7.21 -8.58 -6.05
CA ALA A 23 -5.78 -8.82 -6.01
C ALA A 23 -5.27 -9.02 -4.59
N THR A 24 -4.42 -10.03 -4.39
CA THR A 24 -3.59 -10.15 -3.19
C THR A 24 -2.13 -9.89 -3.56
N ALA A 25 -1.43 -9.14 -2.74
CA ALA A 25 -0.03 -8.83 -2.99
C ALA A 25 0.80 -8.88 -1.73
N THR A 26 2.09 -9.17 -1.92
CA THR A 26 3.10 -9.07 -0.87
C THR A 26 4.19 -8.12 -1.33
N TYR A 27 4.61 -7.21 -0.46
CA TYR A 27 5.71 -6.29 -0.70
C TYR A 27 6.81 -6.46 0.33
N ASN A 28 8.06 -6.27 -0.11
CA ASN A 28 9.17 -6.01 0.81
C ASN A 28 9.24 -4.52 1.08
N MET A 29 9.57 -4.11 2.31
CA MET A 29 9.73 -2.71 2.70
C MET A 29 11.07 -2.46 3.38
N VAL A 30 11.73 -1.37 3.01
CA VAL A 30 13.01 -0.91 3.56
C VAL A 30 13.00 0.59 3.85
N GLY A 31 13.80 1.05 4.81
CA GLY A 31 13.86 2.45 5.25
C GLY A 31 13.56 2.57 6.74
N ASP A 32 12.74 3.54 7.12
CA ASP A 32 12.27 3.65 8.51
C ASP A 32 11.51 2.40 8.97
N LEU A 33 10.68 1.84 8.08
CA LEU A 33 10.01 0.56 8.26
C LEU A 33 10.77 -0.52 7.49
N VAL A 34 11.11 -1.61 8.17
CA VAL A 34 11.78 -2.77 7.57
C VAL A 34 10.95 -4.02 7.83
N GLY A 35 10.51 -4.70 6.76
CA GLY A 35 9.64 -5.87 6.90
C GLY A 35 8.85 -6.18 5.63
N GLU A 36 7.67 -6.77 5.80
CA GLU A 36 6.77 -7.12 4.71
C GLU A 36 5.40 -6.48 4.89
N VAL A 37 4.72 -6.24 3.77
CA VAL A 37 3.33 -5.83 3.69
C VAL A 37 2.55 -6.89 2.94
N GLU A 38 1.43 -7.34 3.51
CA GLU A 38 0.44 -8.17 2.82
C GLU A 38 -0.82 -7.33 2.60
N VAL A 39 -1.40 -7.37 1.40
CA VAL A 39 -2.57 -6.56 1.05
C VAL A 39 -3.61 -7.36 0.26
N ASP A 40 -4.86 -6.96 0.44
CA ASP A 40 -6.02 -7.43 -0.29
C ASP A 40 -6.74 -6.21 -0.92
N TYR A 41 -6.81 -6.17 -2.25
CA TYR A 41 -7.34 -5.07 -3.05
C TYR A 41 -8.58 -5.46 -3.84
N SER A 42 -9.53 -4.54 -3.92
CA SER A 42 -10.50 -4.45 -5.01
C SER A 42 -10.06 -3.39 -6.02
N ILE A 43 -9.99 -3.76 -7.30
CA ILE A 43 -9.51 -2.89 -8.39
C ILE A 43 -10.62 -2.74 -9.43
N PHE A 44 -11.03 -1.51 -9.71
CA PHE A 44 -11.92 -1.19 -10.81
C PHE A 44 -11.10 -0.64 -11.99
N TYR A 45 -11.18 -1.33 -13.13
CA TYR A 45 -10.60 -0.87 -14.39
C TYR A 45 -11.63 -0.12 -15.22
N PHE A 46 -11.32 1.14 -15.53
CA PHE A 46 -12.05 1.92 -16.53
C PHE A 46 -11.71 1.45 -17.95
N ASP A 47 -10.45 1.10 -18.15
CA ASP A 47 -9.89 0.52 -19.35
C ASP A 47 -8.75 -0.42 -18.96
N TYR A 48 -8.80 -1.67 -19.44
CA TYR A 48 -7.81 -2.69 -19.10
C TYR A 48 -7.02 -3.07 -20.35
N ASN A 49 -5.72 -2.82 -20.31
CA ASN A 49 -4.83 -3.15 -21.40
C ASN A 49 -4.14 -4.49 -21.11
N HIS A 50 -4.57 -5.53 -21.81
CA HIS A 50 -4.04 -6.89 -21.67
C HIS A 50 -2.58 -7.06 -22.15
N GLU A 51 -2.14 -6.20 -23.07
CA GLU A 51 -0.78 -6.26 -23.64
C GLU A 51 0.22 -5.50 -22.77
N GLU A 52 -0.23 -4.41 -22.15
CA GLU A 52 0.57 -3.55 -21.28
C GLU A 52 -0.27 -3.12 -20.08
N VAL A 53 -0.27 -3.94 -19.03
CA VAL A 53 -1.11 -3.72 -17.83
C VAL A 53 -0.86 -2.35 -17.19
N HIS A 54 0.38 -1.86 -17.22
CA HIS A 54 0.75 -0.53 -16.70
C HIS A 54 0.22 0.65 -17.54
N SER A 55 -0.37 0.39 -18.71
CA SER A 55 -1.10 1.38 -19.52
C SER A 55 -2.62 1.35 -19.27
N SER A 56 -3.10 0.52 -18.35
CA SER A 56 -4.51 0.47 -17.95
C SER A 56 -4.92 1.73 -17.17
N THR A 57 -6.21 2.04 -17.11
CA THR A 57 -6.74 3.11 -16.25
C THR A 57 -7.58 2.49 -15.13
N SER A 58 -7.24 2.77 -13.88
CA SER A 58 -7.87 2.09 -12.75
C SER A 58 -8.02 2.95 -11.49
N ARG A 59 -8.90 2.48 -10.61
CA ARG A 59 -8.96 2.84 -9.19
C ARG A 59 -8.86 1.57 -8.38
N PHE A 60 -8.23 1.65 -7.21
CA PHE A 60 -8.14 0.53 -6.29
C PHE A 60 -8.35 1.00 -4.86
N GLU A 61 -8.81 0.07 -4.03
CA GLU A 61 -8.91 0.23 -2.58
C GLU A 61 -8.71 -1.12 -1.90
N GLY A 62 -8.15 -1.12 -0.68
CA GLY A 62 -7.86 -2.35 0.03
C GLY A 62 -7.32 -2.13 1.43
N PHE A 63 -7.20 -3.23 2.18
CA PHE A 63 -6.59 -3.23 3.50
C PHE A 63 -5.24 -3.95 3.44
N ALA A 64 -4.24 -3.33 4.06
CA ALA A 64 -2.89 -3.84 4.11
C ALA A 64 -2.44 -4.03 5.56
N VAL A 65 -1.57 -5.00 5.78
CA VAL A 65 -0.95 -5.29 7.09
C VAL A 65 0.56 -5.25 6.92
N PHE A 66 1.20 -4.31 7.61
CA PHE A 66 2.65 -4.31 7.77
C PHE A 66 3.07 -5.19 8.95
N LYS A 67 4.10 -6.01 8.76
CA LYS A 67 4.78 -6.77 9.82
C LYS A 67 6.28 -6.57 9.68
N GLY A 68 6.92 -6.10 10.74
CA GLY A 68 8.35 -5.81 10.68
C GLY A 68 8.86 -5.08 11.91
N GLU A 69 9.79 -4.16 11.67
CA GLU A 69 10.45 -3.36 12.69
C GLU A 69 10.64 -1.91 12.26
N MET A 70 10.77 -1.05 13.27
CA MET A 70 11.24 0.33 13.14
C MET A 70 12.31 0.55 14.21
N SER A 71 13.47 1.06 13.79
CA SER A 71 14.63 1.24 14.70
C SER A 71 15.04 -0.02 15.48
N GLY A 72 14.82 -1.21 14.89
CA GLY A 72 15.15 -2.52 15.49
C GLY A 72 14.11 -3.08 16.47
N GLU A 73 13.04 -2.34 16.76
CA GLU A 73 11.93 -2.82 17.59
C GLU A 73 10.79 -3.34 16.72
N LYS A 74 10.24 -4.51 17.08
CA LYS A 74 9.26 -5.24 16.26
C LYS A 74 7.82 -4.84 16.56
N GLY A 75 6.98 -4.97 15.54
CA GLY A 75 5.54 -4.81 15.64
C GLY A 75 4.82 -5.02 14.31
N SER A 76 3.53 -4.72 14.31
CA SER A 76 2.68 -4.69 13.13
C SER A 76 1.66 -3.55 13.22
N PHE A 77 1.10 -3.14 12.09
CA PHE A 77 -0.11 -2.31 12.05
C PHE A 77 -0.84 -2.56 10.72
N ALA A 78 -2.13 -2.22 10.68
CA ALA A 78 -2.93 -2.26 9.46
C ALA A 78 -3.22 -0.85 8.96
N TYR A 79 -3.42 -0.72 7.65
CA TYR A 79 -3.79 0.54 7.03
C TYR A 79 -4.77 0.30 5.88
N TYR A 80 -5.62 1.30 5.64
CA TYR A 80 -6.44 1.39 4.45
C TYR A 80 -5.63 2.07 3.34
N ASP A 81 -5.62 1.49 2.14
CA ASP A 81 -4.89 1.98 0.98
C ASP A 81 -5.88 2.19 -0.17
N ARG A 82 -5.89 3.40 -0.73
CA ARG A 82 -6.68 3.73 -1.89
C ARG A 82 -5.88 4.53 -2.89
N GLY A 83 -6.14 4.31 -4.16
CA GLY A 83 -5.45 5.04 -5.19
C GLY A 83 -6.07 4.93 -6.57
N SER A 84 -5.40 5.60 -7.51
CA SER A 84 -5.78 5.62 -8.91
C SER A 84 -4.56 5.74 -9.80
N PHE A 85 -4.62 5.10 -10.95
CA PHE A 85 -3.74 5.39 -12.07
C PHE A 85 -4.61 5.86 -13.24
N MET A 86 -4.56 7.17 -13.50
CA MET A 86 -5.39 7.82 -14.51
C MET A 86 -4.57 8.90 -15.21
N ASN A 87 -4.68 9.01 -16.54
CA ASN A 87 -3.96 10.03 -17.33
C ASN A 87 -2.44 10.05 -17.06
N ASN A 88 -1.82 8.87 -16.93
CA ASN A 88 -0.41 8.69 -16.54
C ASN A 88 -0.03 9.32 -15.19
N GLU A 89 -1.02 9.58 -14.32
CA GLU A 89 -0.82 10.14 -12.99
C GLU A 89 -1.18 9.08 -11.93
N TYR A 90 -0.27 8.87 -11.00
CA TYR A 90 -0.46 7.97 -9.86
C TYR A 90 -0.81 8.80 -8.62
N LYS A 91 -1.99 8.53 -8.02
CA LYS A 91 -2.46 9.19 -6.80
C LYS A 91 -2.83 8.16 -5.77
N THR A 92 -2.35 8.34 -4.55
CA THR A 92 -2.57 7.40 -3.45
C THR A 92 -2.74 8.12 -2.14
N GLU A 93 -3.49 7.46 -1.27
CA GLU A 93 -3.71 7.87 0.09
C GLU A 93 -3.75 6.62 0.96
N ILE A 94 -3.05 6.69 2.09
CA ILE A 94 -3.02 5.66 3.11
C ILE A 94 -3.52 6.27 4.42
N GLU A 95 -4.30 5.49 5.16
CA GLU A 95 -4.75 5.81 6.51
C GLU A 95 -4.43 4.62 7.43
N ILE A 96 -3.61 4.84 8.46
CA ILE A 96 -3.36 3.83 9.48
C ILE A 96 -4.65 3.58 10.26
N LEU A 97 -5.04 2.31 10.40
CA LEU A 97 -6.21 1.93 11.18
C LEU A 97 -5.88 2.02 12.67
N GLU A 98 -6.41 3.03 13.35
CA GLU A 98 -6.18 3.22 14.79
C GLU A 98 -6.55 1.96 15.60
N GLY A 99 -5.71 1.61 16.58
CA GLY A 99 -5.89 0.42 17.39
C GLY A 99 -5.43 -0.90 16.75
N SER A 100 -5.01 -0.90 15.48
CA SER A 100 -4.42 -2.08 14.83
C SER A 100 -2.96 -2.35 15.20
N GLY A 101 -2.29 -1.36 15.78
CA GLY A 101 -0.88 -1.39 16.09
C GLY A 101 -0.51 -2.38 17.21
N THR A 102 0.62 -3.07 17.04
CA THR A 102 1.20 -3.97 18.04
C THR A 102 2.69 -3.66 18.26
N GLY A 103 3.24 -4.07 19.41
CA GLY A 103 4.65 -3.86 19.72
C GLY A 103 5.01 -2.36 19.73
N ILE A 104 6.09 -2.00 19.03
CA ILE A 104 6.54 -0.59 18.88
C ILE A 104 5.49 0.32 18.21
N PHE A 105 4.52 -0.27 17.51
CA PHE A 105 3.46 0.47 16.83
C PHE A 105 2.17 0.54 17.66
N THR A 106 2.17 0.13 18.92
CA THR A 106 0.99 0.27 19.78
C THR A 106 0.59 1.75 19.88
N GLY A 107 -0.66 2.07 19.52
CA GLY A 107 -1.17 3.44 19.51
C GLY A 107 -0.81 4.27 18.27
N ILE A 108 -0.22 3.65 17.24
CA ILE A 108 0.11 4.35 15.99
C ILE A 108 -1.14 4.89 15.29
N SER A 109 -1.04 6.11 14.77
CA SER A 109 -2.01 6.73 13.87
C SER A 109 -1.29 7.58 12.84
N GLY A 110 -1.95 7.86 11.71
CA GLY A 110 -1.42 8.75 10.71
C GLY A 110 -1.92 8.48 9.30
N ILE A 111 -1.57 9.41 8.43
CA ILE A 111 -1.92 9.40 7.02
C ILE A 111 -0.66 9.43 6.15
N GLY A 112 -0.76 8.91 4.94
CA GLY A 112 0.36 8.87 4.03
C GLY A 112 -0.04 8.83 2.57
N SER A 113 0.98 8.80 1.72
CA SER A 113 0.86 8.59 0.29
C SER A 113 2.15 7.94 -0.21
N TYR A 114 2.13 7.42 -1.43
CA TYR A 114 3.32 6.88 -2.06
C TYR A 114 3.42 7.20 -3.55
N THR A 115 4.66 7.40 -4.01
CA THR A 115 4.96 7.79 -5.37
C THR A 115 5.98 6.85 -6.01
N PRO A 116 5.93 6.62 -7.34
CA PRO A 116 6.94 5.85 -8.04
C PRO A 116 8.35 6.44 -7.88
N SER A 117 9.35 5.57 -7.86
CA SER A 117 10.77 5.90 -7.93
C SER A 117 11.54 4.79 -8.66
N GLU A 118 12.85 4.99 -8.92
CA GLU A 118 13.69 4.01 -9.61
C GLU A 118 13.83 2.67 -8.86
N SER A 119 13.67 2.69 -7.52
CA SER A 119 13.90 1.53 -6.65
C SER A 119 12.62 0.88 -6.12
N GLY A 120 11.44 1.37 -6.53
CA GLY A 120 10.13 0.94 -6.04
C GLY A 120 9.22 2.12 -5.71
N MET A 121 8.24 1.90 -4.86
CA MET A 121 7.30 2.94 -4.44
C MET A 121 7.77 3.58 -3.13
N VAL A 122 7.89 4.90 -3.10
CA VAL A 122 8.32 5.64 -1.90
C VAL A 122 7.10 5.99 -1.07
N LEU A 123 6.91 5.28 0.04
CA LEU A 123 5.91 5.55 1.06
C LEU A 123 6.37 6.67 1.99
N THR A 124 5.50 7.66 2.19
CA THR A 124 5.66 8.70 3.22
C THR A 124 4.42 8.72 4.09
N ILE A 125 4.61 8.52 5.40
CA ILE A 125 3.55 8.60 6.41
C ILE A 125 3.88 9.74 7.38
N ARG A 126 2.92 10.65 7.58
CA ARG A 126 2.90 11.61 8.68
C ARG A 126 2.20 10.96 9.86
N ARG A 127 2.96 10.70 10.92
CA ARG A 127 2.44 10.20 12.20
C ARG A 127 1.70 11.32 12.92
N GLU A 128 0.51 11.05 13.39
CA GLU A 128 -0.29 12.01 14.16
C GLU A 128 -0.16 11.78 15.66
N ASP A 129 0.25 10.58 16.06
CA ASP A 129 0.59 10.21 17.44
C ASP A 129 1.94 10.80 17.92
N TYR A 130 2.65 11.52 17.05
CA TYR A 130 3.94 12.17 17.34
C TYR A 130 3.88 13.71 17.23
N GLU A 131 2.70 14.32 17.11
CA GLU A 131 2.58 15.78 17.23
C GLU A 131 2.65 16.19 18.71
N ALA A 132 3.84 16.62 19.13
CA ALA A 132 4.14 17.29 20.40
C ALA A 132 4.77 18.67 20.14
#